data_AF-A0A6J6Z5U4-F1
#
_entry.id   AF-A0A6J6Z5U4-F1
#
_cell.length_a   1.000
_cell.length_b   1.000
_cell.length_c   1.000
_cell.angle_alpha   90.00
_cell.angle_beta   90.00
_cell.angle_gamma   90.00
#
_symmetry.space_group_name_H-M   'P 1'
#
loop_
_entity.id
_entity.type
_entity.pdbx_description
1 polymer ?
#
loop_
_entity_poly.entity_id
_entity_poly.type
_entity_poly.pdbx_seq_one_letter_code
_entity_poly.pdbx_strand_id
1 'polypeptide(L)'
;MHANVLATAYEYQIPVVYVIWNNYAYGSIRGLQRGYLGGRELITDFKHPGTDKPYNPDFAAMARSAGIHGVSVDRAADLNEAIRQGIASGKPVVIDANINGDLNPAGAGIWELPGMGRSKPGIGQQYVPE
;
A
#
# COMPACT_ATOMS: atom_id res chain seq x y z
N MET A 1 -0.70 9.78 -6.97
CA MET A 1 -1.07 9.77 -5.54
C MET A 1 -1.56 11.18 -5.19
N HIS A 2 -2.73 11.32 -4.58
CA HIS A 2 -3.37 12.62 -4.31
C HIS A 2 -3.39 12.91 -2.81
N ALA A 3 -2.26 13.33 -2.24
CA ALA A 3 -2.18 13.67 -0.82
C ALA A 3 -2.99 14.93 -0.46
N ASN A 4 -3.35 15.76 -1.44
CA ASN A 4 -4.17 16.95 -1.25
C ASN A 4 -5.60 16.65 -0.74
N VAL A 5 -6.09 15.41 -0.88
CA VAL A 5 -7.40 14.99 -0.35
C VAL A 5 -7.47 15.06 1.17
N LEU A 6 -6.32 15.07 1.86
CA LEU A 6 -6.23 15.25 3.30
C LEU A 6 -6.78 16.62 3.73
N ALA A 7 -6.53 17.67 2.97
CA ALA A 7 -7.08 19.00 3.27
C ALA A 7 -8.62 18.98 3.21
N THR A 8 -9.18 18.36 2.18
CA THR A 8 -10.63 18.19 2.04
C THR A 8 -11.23 17.37 3.19
N ALA A 9 -10.59 16.27 3.57
CA ALA A 9 -11.07 15.45 4.69
C ALA A 9 -11.08 16.23 6.01
N TYR A 10 -10.07 17.08 6.23
CA TYR A 10 -10.01 17.96 7.39
C TYR A 10 -11.08 19.07 7.35
N GLU A 11 -11.15 19.86 6.28
CA GLU A 11 -12.09 20.99 6.15
C GLU A 11 -13.55 20.57 6.32
N TYR A 12 -13.92 19.43 5.77
CA TYR A 12 -15.29 18.92 5.80
C TYR A 12 -15.56 17.94 6.96
N GLN A 13 -14.57 17.71 7.83
CA GLN A 13 -14.68 16.76 8.96
C GLN A 13 -15.15 15.36 8.53
N ILE A 14 -14.65 14.87 7.39
CA ILE A 14 -15.04 13.56 6.86
C ILE A 14 -14.35 12.48 7.71
N PRO A 15 -15.09 11.55 8.36
CA PRO A 15 -14.52 10.55 9.27
C PRO A 15 -13.94 9.34 8.52
N VAL A 16 -13.02 9.62 7.59
CA VAL A 16 -12.36 8.60 6.76
C VAL A 16 -11.11 8.06 7.44
N VAL A 17 -10.95 6.73 7.40
CA VAL A 17 -9.72 6.06 7.84
C VAL A 17 -8.94 5.62 6.60
N TYR A 18 -7.84 6.32 6.31
CA TYR A 18 -6.92 5.97 5.23
C TYR A 18 -5.88 4.97 5.75
N VAL A 19 -5.75 3.82 5.07
CA VAL A 19 -4.66 2.87 5.32
C VAL A 19 -3.73 2.87 4.13
N ILE A 20 -2.48 3.26 4.37
CA ILE A 20 -1.41 3.23 3.38
C ILE A 20 -0.65 1.92 3.55
N TRP A 21 -0.70 1.07 2.54
CA TRP A 21 0.08 -0.16 2.46
C TRP A 21 1.50 0.18 1.97
N ASN A 22 2.36 0.58 2.89
CA ASN A 22 3.68 1.12 2.58
C ASN A 22 4.70 0.00 2.42
N ASN A 23 4.96 -0.38 1.17
CA ASN A 23 5.91 -1.43 0.78
C ASN A 23 7.20 -0.87 0.15
N TYR A 24 7.42 0.45 0.25
CA TYR A 24 8.57 1.16 -0.29
C TYR A 24 8.85 0.91 -1.77
N ALA A 25 7.79 0.72 -2.58
CA ALA A 25 7.94 0.36 -3.97
C ALA A 25 6.73 0.70 -4.85
N TYR A 26 6.95 0.73 -6.16
CA TYR A 26 5.89 0.49 -7.13
C TYR A 26 5.65 -1.02 -7.26
N GLY A 27 5.13 -1.64 -6.18
CA GLY A 27 5.08 -3.10 -6.01
C GLY A 27 4.52 -3.88 -7.20
N SER A 28 3.39 -3.46 -7.78
CA SER A 28 2.82 -4.13 -8.96
C SER A 28 3.75 -4.10 -10.17
N ILE A 29 4.39 -2.96 -10.43
CA ILE A 29 5.30 -2.79 -11.56
C ILE A 29 6.60 -3.54 -11.31
N ARG A 30 7.10 -3.52 -10.07
CA ARG A 30 8.24 -4.32 -9.62
C ARG A 30 8.02 -5.80 -9.91
N GLY A 31 6.87 -6.34 -9.52
CA GLY A 31 6.50 -7.72 -9.76
C GLY A 31 6.48 -8.08 -11.25
N LEU A 32 5.89 -7.22 -12.08
CA LEU A 32 5.89 -7.40 -13.54
C LEU A 32 7.29 -7.36 -14.13
N GLN A 33 8.14 -6.40 -13.75
CA GLN A 33 9.52 -6.31 -14.22
C GLN A 33 10.32 -7.57 -13.86
N ARG A 34 10.28 -7.99 -12.59
CA ARG A 34 10.95 -9.21 -12.13
C ARG A 34 10.45 -10.44 -12.89
N GLY A 35 9.15 -10.52 -13.18
CA GLY A 35 8.54 -11.60 -13.96
C GLY A 35 9.00 -11.64 -15.42
N TYR A 36 8.94 -10.51 -16.13
CA TYR A 36 9.26 -10.43 -17.56
C TYR A 36 10.75 -10.36 -17.89
N LEU A 37 11.57 -9.82 -16.97
CA LEU A 37 12.94 -9.42 -17.26
C LEU A 37 13.98 -10.31 -16.58
N GLY A 38 13.61 -11.54 -16.20
CA GLY A 38 14.51 -12.51 -15.58
C GLY A 38 14.97 -12.07 -14.18
N GLY A 39 14.04 -11.57 -13.36
CA GLY A 39 14.32 -11.10 -12.00
C GLY A 39 14.86 -9.67 -11.91
N ARG A 40 15.06 -8.98 -13.04
CA ARG A 40 15.55 -7.59 -13.05
C ARG A 40 14.43 -6.59 -12.80
N GLU A 41 14.79 -5.46 -12.23
CA GLU A 41 13.90 -4.31 -12.01
C GLU A 41 14.64 -3.00 -12.27
N LEU A 42 13.88 -1.93 -12.50
CA LEU A 42 14.40 -0.60 -12.77
C LEU A 42 13.46 0.47 -12.19
N ILE A 43 13.94 1.20 -11.18
CA ILE A 43 13.24 2.35 -10.56
C ILE A 43 11.86 1.97 -9.99
N THR A 44 11.75 0.76 -9.43
CA THR A 44 10.51 0.28 -8.81
C THR A 44 10.65 -0.04 -7.32
N ASP A 45 11.88 -0.08 -6.80
CA ASP A 45 12.19 -0.24 -5.37
C ASP A 45 12.79 1.08 -4.85
N PHE A 46 12.27 1.59 -3.75
CA PHE A 46 12.70 2.87 -3.17
C PHE A 46 13.70 2.61 -2.06
N LYS A 47 14.95 2.37 -2.47
CA LYS A 47 16.07 2.15 -1.57
C LYS A 47 17.22 3.10 -1.86
N HIS A 48 17.91 3.52 -0.81
CA HIS A 48 19.08 4.38 -0.95
C HIS A 48 20.24 3.61 -1.61
N PRO A 49 20.83 4.11 -2.72
CA PRO A 49 21.86 3.38 -3.48
C PRO A 49 23.12 2.98 -2.69
N GLY A 50 23.44 3.70 -1.60
CA GLY A 50 24.62 3.43 -0.77
C GLY A 50 24.36 2.67 0.53
N THR A 51 23.10 2.54 0.96
CA THR A 51 22.77 1.91 2.26
C THR A 51 21.73 0.81 2.17
N ASP A 52 21.10 0.64 1.00
CA ASP A 52 19.97 -0.26 0.76
C ASP A 52 18.75 -0.01 1.67
N LYS A 53 18.79 1.07 2.48
CA LYS A 53 17.69 1.42 3.36
C LYS A 53 16.48 1.86 2.55
N PRO A 54 15.27 1.35 2.86
CA PRO A 54 14.05 1.81 2.22
C PRO A 54 13.80 3.28 2.53
N TYR A 55 13.25 4.01 1.58
CA TYR A 55 12.86 5.42 1.75
C TYR A 55 11.47 5.69 1.21
N ASN A 56 10.71 6.49 1.95
CA ASN A 56 9.48 7.12 1.53
C ASN A 56 9.29 8.40 2.37
N PRO A 57 8.41 9.32 1.96
CA PRO A 57 7.92 10.34 2.87
C PRO A 57 7.30 9.70 4.13
N ASP A 58 7.40 10.38 5.27
CA ASP A 58 6.63 10.01 6.47
C ASP A 58 5.18 10.45 6.25
N PHE A 59 4.33 9.52 5.80
CA PHE A 59 2.94 9.80 5.48
C PHE A 59 2.11 10.14 6.73
N ALA A 60 2.48 9.56 7.88
CA ALA A 60 1.85 9.90 9.15
C ALA A 60 2.17 11.35 9.55
N ALA A 61 3.42 11.81 9.37
CA ALA A 61 3.80 13.22 9.57
C ALA A 61 3.09 14.15 8.59
N MET A 62 2.97 13.76 7.32
CA MET A 62 2.21 14.54 6.33
C MET A 62 0.76 14.73 6.77
N ALA A 63 0.10 13.67 7.28
CA ALA A 63 -1.25 13.77 7.83
C ALA A 63 -1.31 14.74 9.03
N ARG A 64 -0.37 14.63 9.96
CA ARG A 64 -0.27 15.54 11.11
C ARG A 64 -0.10 17.00 10.68
N SER A 65 0.67 17.26 9.61
CA SER A 65 0.83 18.61 9.05
C SER A 65 -0.47 19.19 8.47
N ALA A 66 -1.40 18.34 8.05
CA ALA A 66 -2.73 18.71 7.57
C ALA A 66 -3.78 18.80 8.69
N GLY A 67 -3.39 18.70 9.97
CA GLY A 67 -4.31 18.68 11.11
C GLY A 67 -5.03 17.35 11.33
N ILE A 68 -4.61 16.29 10.63
CA ILE A 68 -5.21 14.95 10.69
C ILE A 68 -4.38 14.05 11.61
N HIS A 69 -5.05 13.18 12.37
CA HIS A 69 -4.32 12.19 13.17
C HIS A 69 -3.59 11.22 12.25
N GLY A 70 -2.27 11.12 12.40
CA GLY A 70 -1.41 10.25 11.60
C GLY A 70 -0.58 9.34 12.49
N VAL A 71 -0.66 8.02 12.25
CA VAL A 71 0.05 6.98 13.00
C VAL A 71 0.79 6.04 12.05
N SER A 72 1.99 5.60 12.44
CA SER A 72 2.75 4.56 11.75
C SER A 72 2.60 3.23 12.48
N VAL A 73 2.45 2.15 11.72
CA VAL A 73 2.28 0.78 12.23
C VAL A 73 3.35 -0.11 11.63
N ASP A 74 4.24 -0.62 12.47
CA ASP A 74 5.33 -1.52 12.07
C ASP A 74 5.06 -3.00 12.40
N ARG A 75 4.00 -3.29 13.16
CA ARG A 75 3.63 -4.66 13.53
C ARG A 75 2.20 -4.94 13.11
N ALA A 76 1.99 -6.07 12.42
CA ALA A 76 0.68 -6.49 11.95
C ALA A 76 -0.38 -6.58 13.07
N ALA A 77 0.03 -6.96 14.29
CA ALA A 77 -0.85 -7.04 15.45
C ALA A 77 -1.44 -5.68 15.88
N ASP A 78 -0.76 -4.58 15.59
CA ASP A 78 -1.18 -3.24 16.00
C ASP A 78 -2.18 -2.61 15.01
N LEU A 79 -2.27 -3.15 13.79
CA LEU A 79 -3.12 -2.59 12.73
C LEU A 79 -4.61 -2.63 13.09
N ASN A 80 -5.08 -3.72 13.69
CA ASN A 80 -6.48 -3.85 14.10
C ASN A 80 -6.86 -2.77 15.12
N GLU A 81 -5.99 -2.49 16.08
CA GLU A 81 -6.25 -1.46 17.09
C GLU A 81 -6.21 -0.05 16.48
N ALA A 82 -5.23 0.25 15.63
CA ALA A 82 -5.15 1.53 14.94
C ALA A 82 -6.40 1.83 14.11
N ILE A 83 -6.93 0.83 13.39
CA ILE A 83 -8.18 0.95 12.63
C ILE A 83 -9.37 1.20 13.56
N ARG A 84 -9.48 0.43 14.65
CA ARG A 84 -10.57 0.59 15.64
C ARG A 84 -10.58 1.99 16.26
N GLN A 85 -9.41 2.48 16.67
CA GLN A 85 -9.26 3.83 17.21
C GLN A 85 -9.59 4.90 16.16
N GLY A 86 -9.15 4.70 14.91
CA GLY A 86 -9.48 5.59 13.81
C GLY A 86 -10.98 5.73 13.59
N ILE A 87 -11.70 4.60 13.52
CA ILE A 87 -13.16 4.58 13.38
C ILE A 87 -13.84 5.23 14.60
N ALA A 88 -13.41 4.88 15.81
CA ALA A 88 -14.00 5.40 17.05
C ALA A 88 -13.78 6.91 17.24
N SER A 89 -12.75 7.49 16.61
CA SER A 89 -12.45 8.92 16.72
C SER A 89 -13.50 9.82 16.07
N GLY A 90 -14.27 9.30 15.11
CA GLY A 90 -15.21 10.10 14.30
C GLY A 90 -14.54 11.23 13.51
N LYS A 91 -13.22 11.13 13.26
CA LYS A 91 -12.39 12.13 12.61
C LYS A 91 -11.58 11.48 11.47
N PRO A 92 -11.07 12.27 10.51
CA PRO A 92 -10.14 11.74 9.53
C PRO A 92 -8.88 11.20 10.23
N VAL A 93 -8.38 10.05 9.77
CA VAL A 93 -7.17 9.40 10.28
C VAL A 93 -6.36 8.83 9.12
N VAL A 94 -5.03 8.91 9.21
CA VAL A 94 -4.09 8.21 8.32
C VAL A 94 -3.30 7.20 9.13
N ILE A 95 -3.29 5.96 8.65
CA ILE A 95 -2.50 4.85 9.16
C ILE A 95 -1.47 4.49 8.09
N ASP A 96 -0.20 4.76 8.36
CA ASP A 96 0.93 4.34 7.54
C ASP A 96 1.40 2.96 7.99
N ALA A 97 0.96 1.91 7.30
CA ALA A 97 1.25 0.53 7.65
C ALA A 97 2.47 0.04 6.86
N ASN A 98 3.58 -0.13 7.56
CA ASN A 98 4.80 -0.70 7.01
C ASN A 98 4.57 -2.20 6.75
N ILE A 99 4.69 -2.60 5.48
CA ILE A 99 4.53 -3.98 5.07
C ILE A 99 5.77 -4.48 4.34
N ASN A 100 6.00 -5.79 4.43
CA ASN A 100 7.04 -6.44 3.65
C ASN A 100 6.77 -6.23 2.15
N GLY A 101 7.75 -5.64 1.46
CA GLY A 101 7.67 -5.42 0.01
C GLY A 101 8.12 -6.61 -0.84
N ASP A 102 8.92 -7.54 -0.31
CA ASP A 102 9.55 -8.57 -1.14
C ASP A 102 8.57 -9.61 -1.69
N LEU A 103 7.40 -9.73 -1.06
CA LEU A 103 6.33 -10.61 -1.50
C LEU A 103 5.34 -9.86 -2.39
N ASN A 104 5.16 -10.33 -3.62
CA ASN A 104 4.00 -9.95 -4.40
C ASN A 104 2.78 -10.64 -3.80
N PRO A 105 1.74 -9.89 -3.37
CA PRO A 105 0.52 -10.51 -2.92
C PRO A 105 -0.06 -11.34 -4.06
N ALA A 106 -0.54 -12.54 -3.73
CA ALA A 106 -1.25 -13.35 -4.71
C ALA A 106 -2.48 -12.56 -5.18
N GLY A 107 -2.64 -12.44 -6.51
CA GLY A 107 -3.75 -11.68 -7.08
C GLY A 107 -5.09 -12.29 -6.65
N ALA A 108 -6.04 -11.45 -6.23
CA ALA A 108 -7.40 -11.89 -5.95
C ALA A 108 -8.13 -12.40 -7.20
N GLY A 109 -7.69 -11.96 -8.40
CA GLY A 109 -8.23 -12.36 -9.68
C GLY A 109 -7.19 -13.04 -10.58
N ILE A 110 -7.68 -13.51 -11.73
CA ILE A 110 -6.85 -14.08 -12.79
C ILE A 110 -6.51 -13.00 -13.80
N TRP A 111 -5.23 -12.77 -13.97
CA TRP A 111 -4.70 -11.88 -14.98
C TRP A 111 -4.15 -12.72 -16.13
N GLU A 112 -4.61 -12.43 -17.33
CA GLU A 112 -3.95 -12.92 -18.54
C GLU A 112 -2.95 -11.85 -18.99
N LEU A 113 -1.68 -12.12 -18.75
CA LEU A 113 -0.60 -11.20 -19.09
C LEU A 113 0.04 -11.65 -20.41
N PRO A 114 0.14 -10.78 -21.43
CA PRO A 114 0.73 -11.14 -22.72
C PRO A 114 2.10 -11.79 -22.56
N GLY A 115 2.29 -12.99 -23.09
CA GLY A 115 3.56 -13.72 -23.01
C GLY A 115 3.88 -14.40 -21.66
N MET A 116 3.07 -14.21 -20.60
CA MET A 116 3.20 -14.91 -19.32
C MET A 116 2.04 -15.86 -19.02
N GLY A 117 0.99 -15.83 -19.85
CA GLY A 117 -0.19 -16.67 -19.69
C GLY A 117 -1.11 -16.20 -18.57
N ARG A 118 -1.97 -17.10 -18.10
CA ARG A 118 -2.96 -16.83 -17.06
C ARG A 118 -2.40 -17.12 -15.68
N SER A 119 -2.48 -16.13 -14.79
CA SER A 119 -2.12 -16.31 -13.38
C SER A 119 -3.11 -17.23 -12.67
N LYS A 120 -2.70 -17.80 -11.53
CA LYS A 120 -3.63 -18.48 -10.60
C LYS A 120 -4.12 -17.48 -9.55
N PRO A 121 -5.40 -17.54 -9.14
CA PRO A 121 -5.88 -16.69 -8.05
C PRO A 121 -5.27 -17.16 -6.72
N GLY A 122 -4.97 -16.22 -5.84
CA GLY A 122 -4.47 -16.51 -4.49
C GLY A 122 -5.55 -17.03 -3.54
N ILE A 123 -6.82 -16.72 -3.82
CA ILE A 123 -7.99 -17.09 -3.03
C ILE A 123 -9.10 -17.50 -4.00
N GLY A 124 -9.81 -18.59 -3.71
CA GLY A 124 -10.92 -19.07 -4.54
C GLY A 124 -10.49 -19.71 -5.86
N GLN A 125 -11.39 -19.71 -6.84
CA GLN A 125 -11.20 -20.31 -8.17
C GLN A 125 -11.81 -19.45 -9.28
N GLN A 126 -11.36 -19.64 -10.53
CA GLN A 126 -11.94 -18.97 -11.68
C GLN A 126 -13.42 -19.34 -11.83
N TYR A 127 -14.29 -18.34 -11.93
CA TYR A 127 -15.62 -18.56 -12.49
C TYR A 127 -15.54 -18.54 -14.02
N VAL A 128 -15.99 -19.61 -14.67
CA VAL A 128 -16.11 -19.70 -16.13
C VAL A 128 -17.60 -19.89 -16.41
N PRO A 129 -18.31 -18.86 -16.92
CA PRO A 129 -19.70 -19.01 -17.31
C PRO A 129 -19.85 -20.01 -18.47
N GLU A 130 -20.98 -20.69 -18.51
CA GLU A 130 -21.40 -21.58 -19.62
C GLU A 130 -21.64 -20.80 -20.92
#